data_AF-A0A9D1E8J8-F1
#
_entry.id   AF-A0A9D1E8J8-F1
#
_cell.length_a   1.000
_cell.length_b   1.000
_cell.length_c   1.000
_cell.angle_alpha   90.00
_cell.angle_beta   90.00
_cell.angle_gamma   90.00
#
_symmetry.space_group_name_H-M   'P 1'
#
loop_
_entity.id
_entity.type
_entity.pdbx_description
1 polymer ?
#
loop_
_entity_poly.entity_id
_entity_poly.type
_entity_poly.pdbx_seq_one_letter_code
_entity_poly.pdbx_strand_id
1 'polypeptide(L)'
;MTQLDCNATECRYNEGRLCCRTGITVEGSSAMKMEETYCGNYEVGKDGTCINAVGEPDGRTEITCDACSCRYNKQAKCTAGSVDIISSDGVGQTACGSFQVK
;
A
#
# COMPACT_ATOMS: atom_id res chain seq x y z
N MET A 1 9.48 4.27 -9.00
CA MET A 1 8.66 4.67 -7.85
C MET A 1 7.22 4.52 -8.25
N THR A 2 6.41 3.95 -7.37
CA THR A 2 4.98 3.68 -7.60
C THR A 2 4.17 4.70 -6.82
N GLN A 3 3.06 5.18 -7.40
CA GLN A 3 2.13 6.03 -6.68
C GLN A 3 1.35 5.17 -5.68
N LEU A 4 1.31 5.59 -4.42
CA LEU A 4 0.65 4.88 -3.33
C LEU A 4 -0.46 5.74 -2.73
N ASP A 5 -1.68 5.39 -3.11
CA ASP A 5 -2.90 5.99 -2.61
C ASP A 5 -3.37 5.22 -1.36
N CYS A 6 -3.66 5.93 -0.28
CA CYS A 6 -4.10 5.36 0.99
C CYS A 6 -5.54 5.78 1.28
N ASN A 7 -6.48 4.88 1.03
CA ASN A 7 -7.88 5.08 1.38
C ASN A 7 -8.21 4.59 2.80
N ALA A 8 -7.24 3.99 3.50
CA ALA A 8 -7.39 3.58 4.89
C ALA A 8 -7.39 4.81 5.82
N THR A 9 -8.57 5.20 6.30
CA THR A 9 -8.79 6.43 7.10
C THR A 9 -8.11 6.41 8.48
N GLU A 10 -7.81 5.23 8.99
CA GLU A 10 -7.13 5.02 10.26
C GLU A 10 -5.61 4.81 10.10
N CYS A 11 -5.09 4.86 8.88
CA CYS A 11 -3.65 4.74 8.64
C CYS A 11 -2.91 5.96 9.22
N ARG A 12 -1.91 5.68 10.07
CA ARG A 12 -1.03 6.66 10.72
C ARG A 12 -0.39 7.62 9.73
N TYR A 13 -0.05 7.14 8.54
CA TYR A 13 0.66 7.87 7.50
C TYR A 13 -0.26 8.39 6.39
N ASN A 14 -1.58 8.29 6.55
CA ASN A 14 -2.51 8.81 5.55
C ASN A 14 -2.64 10.32 5.71
N GLU A 15 -2.08 11.04 4.74
CA GLU A 15 -2.27 12.49 4.61
C GLU A 15 -3.01 12.76 3.30
N GLY A 16 -4.25 13.23 3.39
CA GLY A 16 -5.03 13.61 2.21
C GLY A 16 -5.28 12.48 1.19
N ARG A 17 -5.37 11.21 1.63
CA ARG A 17 -5.46 9.99 0.81
C ARG A 17 -4.15 9.50 0.18
N LEU A 18 -3.01 10.01 0.62
CA LEU A 18 -1.70 9.56 0.18
C LEU A 18 -0.97 8.92 1.35
N CYS A 19 -0.31 7.78 1.10
CA CYS A 19 0.52 7.16 2.13
C CYS A 19 1.89 7.84 2.16
N CYS A 20 2.19 8.50 3.25
CA CYS A 20 3.41 9.25 3.48
C CYS A 20 4.64 8.41 3.84
N ARG A 21 4.53 7.08 3.78
CA ARG A 21 5.58 6.18 4.22
C ARG A 21 6.58 5.89 3.12
N THR A 22 7.87 5.98 3.45
CA THR A 22 8.96 5.52 2.60
C THR A 22 9.12 4.02 2.70
N GLY A 23 8.83 3.29 1.63
CA GLY A 23 8.82 1.84 1.59
C GLY A 23 7.58 1.24 2.26
N ILE A 24 6.79 0.46 1.52
CA ILE A 24 5.78 -0.42 2.10
C ILE A 24 5.93 -1.85 1.57
N THR A 25 5.41 -2.80 2.33
CA THR A 25 5.28 -4.19 1.92
C THR A 25 3.82 -4.58 1.83
N VAL A 26 3.38 -5.06 0.67
CA VAL A 26 2.11 -5.74 0.49
C VAL A 26 2.32 -7.21 0.77
N GLU A 27 1.81 -7.68 1.91
CA GLU A 27 1.85 -9.07 2.34
C GLU A 27 0.64 -9.85 1.81
N GLY A 28 0.74 -11.18 1.89
CA GLY A 28 -0.25 -12.10 1.34
C GLY A 28 0.37 -13.08 0.34
N SER A 29 1.41 -13.82 0.74
CA SER A 29 2.17 -14.73 -0.15
C SER A 29 1.27 -15.69 -0.94
N SER A 30 0.20 -16.16 -0.29
CA SER A 30 -0.81 -17.08 -0.84
C SER A 30 -2.10 -16.40 -1.26
N ALA A 31 -2.13 -15.07 -1.31
CA ALA A 31 -3.33 -14.31 -1.65
C ALA A 31 -3.74 -14.60 -3.11
N MET A 32 -5.01 -14.95 -3.27
CA MET A 32 -5.69 -15.13 -4.55
C MET A 32 -6.72 -14.02 -4.78
N LYS A 33 -7.08 -13.29 -3.72
CA LYS A 33 -7.95 -12.11 -3.74
C LYS A 33 -7.28 -10.95 -3.04
N MET A 34 -7.70 -9.73 -3.39
CA MET A 34 -7.20 -8.51 -2.74
C MET A 34 -7.44 -8.51 -1.22
N GLU A 35 -8.54 -9.07 -0.73
CA GLU A 35 -8.89 -9.14 0.70
C GLU A 35 -7.93 -10.01 1.53
N GLU A 36 -7.19 -10.90 0.86
CA GLU A 36 -6.16 -11.75 1.44
C GLU A 36 -4.77 -11.09 1.41
N THR A 37 -4.67 -9.94 0.75
CA THR A 37 -3.49 -9.06 0.83
C THR A 37 -3.70 -8.01 1.90
N TYR A 38 -2.62 -7.51 2.46
CA TYR A 38 -2.65 -6.40 3.41
C TYR A 38 -1.33 -5.63 3.40
N CYS A 39 -1.35 -4.39 3.90
CA CYS A 39 -0.12 -3.64 4.09
C CYS A 39 0.55 -4.11 5.38
N GLY A 40 1.70 -4.78 5.29
CA GLY A 40 2.49 -5.24 6.45
C GLY A 40 3.09 -4.10 7.27
N ASN A 41 3.03 -2.87 6.75
CA ASN A 41 3.44 -1.64 7.43
C ASN A 41 2.25 -0.78 7.88
N TYR A 42 1.04 -1.34 7.88
CA TYR A 42 -0.13 -0.63 8.36
C TYR A 42 0.01 -0.37 9.86
N GLU A 43 -0.12 0.91 10.24
CA GLU A 43 -0.14 1.34 11.63
C GLU A 43 -1.37 2.21 11.82
N VAL A 44 -2.11 1.99 12.91
CA VAL A 44 -3.29 2.77 13.24
C VAL A 44 -2.88 4.07 13.95
N GLY A 45 -3.40 5.20 13.49
CA GLY A 45 -3.14 6.52 14.09
C GLY A 45 -3.51 7.68 13.17
N LYS A 46 -3.31 8.91 13.64
CA LYS A 46 -3.46 10.14 12.84
C LYS A 46 -2.29 11.08 13.10
N ASP A 47 -1.13 10.70 12.57
CA ASP A 47 0.13 11.42 12.77
C ASP A 47 0.81 11.72 11.42
N GLY A 48 0.05 11.62 10.32
CA GLY A 48 0.56 11.62 8.97
C GLY A 48 1.06 13.00 8.58
N THR A 49 2.37 13.14 8.42
CA THR A 49 2.98 14.30 7.77
C THR A 49 4.04 13.81 6.79
N CYS A 50 3.71 13.81 5.50
CA CYS A 50 4.72 13.90 4.45
C CYS A 50 4.44 15.17 3.67
N ILE A 51 5.45 16.01 3.63
CA ILE A 51 5.46 17.20 2.80
C ILE A 51 6.79 17.15 2.08
N ASN A 52 6.73 17.16 0.75
CA ASN A 52 7.91 17.24 -0.09
C ASN A 52 8.59 18.61 0.08
N ALA A 53 9.74 18.81 -0.57
CA ALA A 53 10.50 20.06 -0.47
C ALA A 53 9.71 21.33 -0.89
N VAL A 54 8.57 21.16 -1.56
CA VAL A 54 7.68 22.22 -2.04
C VAL A 54 6.42 22.36 -1.17
N GLY A 55 6.27 21.53 -0.13
CA GLY A 55 5.12 21.55 0.76
C GLY A 55 3.89 20.80 0.23
N GLU A 56 4.06 19.88 -0.73
CA GLU A 56 2.99 19.01 -1.22
C GLU A 56 3.20 17.55 -0.77
N PRO A 57 2.12 16.79 -0.49
CA PRO A 57 2.24 15.37 -0.16
C PRO A 57 2.76 14.59 -1.37
N ASP A 58 3.91 13.92 -1.21
CA ASP A 58 4.47 13.04 -2.23
C ASP A 58 4.15 11.58 -1.87
N GLY A 59 3.13 11.02 -2.50
CA GLY A 59 2.69 9.63 -2.29
C GLY A 59 3.50 8.61 -3.09
N ARG A 60 4.71 8.94 -3.55
CA ARG A 60 5.54 8.02 -4.34
C ARG A 60 6.45 7.24 -3.42
N THR A 61 6.41 5.93 -3.54
CA THR A 61 7.21 5.07 -2.67
C THR A 61 7.66 3.81 -3.39
N GLU A 62 8.58 3.07 -2.77
CA GLU A 62 8.92 1.73 -3.19
C GLU A 62 7.97 0.73 -2.54
N ILE A 63 7.39 -0.15 -3.35
CA ILE A 63 6.43 -1.14 -2.87
C ILE A 63 7.03 -2.51 -3.08
N THR A 64 7.31 -3.19 -1.96
CA THR A 64 7.65 -4.60 -1.94
C THR A 64 6.34 -5.38 -1.98
N CYS A 65 6.24 -6.42 -2.82
CA CYS A 65 5.05 -7.24 -2.94
C CYS A 65 5.44 -8.70 -2.65
N ASP A 66 4.96 -9.23 -1.54
CA ASP A 66 5.20 -10.61 -1.15
C ASP A 66 4.18 -11.58 -1.80
N ALA A 67 3.03 -11.05 -2.25
CA ALA A 67 2.00 -11.85 -2.90
C ALA A 67 2.53 -12.52 -4.18
N CYS A 68 2.79 -13.83 -4.10
CA CYS A 68 3.40 -14.62 -5.18
C CYS A 68 2.49 -14.70 -6.41
N SER A 69 1.17 -14.67 -6.19
CA SER A 69 0.17 -14.71 -7.25
C SER A 69 -0.15 -13.33 -7.84
N CYS A 70 0.47 -12.25 -7.36
CA CYS A 70 0.23 -10.90 -7.89
C CYS A 70 0.86 -10.73 -9.28
N ARG A 71 0.07 -10.25 -10.23
CA ARG A 71 0.47 -9.94 -11.62
C ARG A 71 1.56 -8.87 -11.69
N TYR A 72 1.59 -7.95 -10.72
CA TYR A 72 2.56 -6.85 -10.68
C TYR A 72 3.82 -7.18 -9.89
N ASN A 73 3.86 -8.34 -9.22
CA ASN A 73 5.03 -8.76 -8.45
C ASN A 73 6.13 -9.28 -9.38
N LYS A 74 7.25 -8.57 -9.44
CA LYS A 74 8.45 -8.94 -10.18
C LYS A 74 9.62 -9.02 -9.20
N GLN A 75 10.01 -10.24 -8.82
CA GLN A 75 11.09 -10.51 -7.85
C GLN A 75 10.89 -9.75 -6.52
N ALA A 76 9.72 -9.90 -5.91
CA ALA A 76 9.31 -9.22 -4.67
C ALA A 76 9.15 -7.69 -4.78
N LYS A 77 9.27 -7.11 -5.98
CA LYS A 77 9.00 -5.68 -6.22
C LYS A 77 7.70 -5.49 -6.99
N CYS A 78 6.85 -4.60 -6.50
CA CYS A 78 5.66 -4.20 -7.24
C CYS A 78 6.06 -3.33 -8.42
N THR A 79 5.54 -3.66 -9.60
CA THR A 79 5.76 -2.92 -10.84
C THR A 79 4.52 -2.15 -11.31
N ALA A 80 3.48 -2.11 -10.47
CA ALA A 80 2.29 -1.32 -10.76
C ALA A 80 2.63 0.18 -10.82
N GLY A 81 1.97 0.91 -11.72
CA GLY A 81 2.11 2.36 -11.82
C GLY A 81 1.48 3.10 -10.62
N SER A 82 0.35 2.57 -10.15
CA SER A 82 -0.37 3.02 -8.96
C SER A 82 -0.79 1.83 -8.12
N VAL A 83 -0.75 1.99 -6.79
CA VAL A 83 -1.21 1.03 -5.80
C VAL A 83 -2.13 1.74 -4.82
N ASP A 84 -3.29 1.15 -4.61
CA ASP A 84 -4.29 1.61 -3.66
C ASP A 84 -4.30 0.70 -2.43
N ILE A 85 -4.13 1.27 -1.25
CA ILE A 85 -4.34 0.59 0.02
C ILE A 85 -5.69 1.03 0.55
N ILE A 86 -6.64 0.11 0.59
CA ILE A 86 -7.99 0.35 1.11
C ILE A 86 -8.13 -0.27 2.50
N SER A 87 -9.06 0.24 3.31
CA SER A 87 -9.52 -0.51 4.49
C SER A 87 -10.23 -1.79 4.05
N SER A 88 -10.01 -2.86 4.80
CA SER A 88 -10.60 -4.18 4.53
C SER A 88 -10.94 -4.85 5.86
N ASP A 89 -12.03 -5.58 5.92
CA ASP A 89 -12.39 -6.42 7.07
C ASP A 89 -11.63 -7.76 7.08
N GLY A 90 -10.68 -7.93 6.16
CA GLY A 90 -9.83 -9.12 6.02
C GLY A 90 -8.69 -9.22 7.03
N VAL A 91 -7.69 -10.06 6.71
CA VAL A 91 -6.66 -10.56 7.64
C VAL A 91 -5.75 -9.47 8.23
N GLY A 92 -5.67 -8.29 7.61
CA GLY A 92 -4.74 -7.23 8.03
C GLY A 92 -5.34 -5.82 8.05
N GLN A 93 -6.67 -5.69 8.24
CA GLN A 93 -7.42 -4.41 8.31
C GLN A 93 -7.35 -3.53 7.06
N THR A 94 -6.47 -3.88 6.12
CA THR A 94 -6.22 -3.21 4.86
C THR A 94 -6.09 -4.25 3.76
N ALA A 95 -6.33 -3.83 2.53
CA ALA A 95 -6.13 -4.63 1.33
C ALA A 95 -5.45 -3.81 0.24
N CYS A 96 -4.66 -4.47 -0.60
CA CYS A 96 -4.15 -3.88 -1.83
C CYS A 96 -5.27 -3.89 -2.88
N GLY A 97 -5.95 -2.76 -3.07
CA GLY A 97 -7.03 -2.59 -4.04
C GLY A 97 -6.58 -2.75 -5.49
N SER A 98 -5.29 -2.52 -5.77
CA SER A 98 -4.71 -2.73 -7.10
C SER A 98 -4.19 -4.16 -7.30
N PHE A 99 -4.37 -5.06 -6.32
CA PHE A 99 -3.98 -6.45 -6.47
C PHE A 99 -4.75 -7.11 -7.61
N GLN A 100 -4.01 -7.77 -8.50
CA GLN A 100 -4.57 -8.61 -9.55
C GLN A 100 -3.83 -9.94 -9.54
N VAL A 101 -4.59 -11.02 -9.59
CA VAL A 101 -4.04 -12.38 -9.72
C VAL A 101 -3.46 -12.58 -11.13
N LYS A 102 -2.36 -13.32 -11.24
CA LYS A 102 -1.69 -13.67 -12.50
C LYS A 102 -2.29 -14.88 -13.20
#